data_AF-A0AA35RNY0-F1
#
_entry.id   AF-A0AA35RNY0-F1
#
_cell.length_a   1.000
_cell.length_b   1.000
_cell.length_c   1.000
_cell.angle_alpha   90.00
_cell.angle_beta   90.00
_cell.angle_gamma   90.00
#
_symmetry.space_group_name_H-M   'P 1'
#
loop_
_entity.id
_entity.type
_entity.pdbx_description
1 polymer ?
#
loop_
_entity_poly.entity_id
_entity_poly.type
_entity_poly.pdbx_seq_one_letter_code
_entity_poly.pdbx_strand_id
1 'polypeptide(L)'
;MKSVYDYVVGELSRGYLLERDEAMLSEKQRRVVTFMKTPRELEKLMLFGFLICLDAFLFILTFLPIRVLLSLSHSLYRFSRCRQRWIETCDLCDIFRVSILLLCIVCMGYVDTSAVYHIVRAQSVIKLYVIYNMLEIFDRLLASIGQDTLDSLFWSAVDVEGKEGGEGRKPRDYLGAAFYYIVATGYVLIHTVVLLFQTVTLNVAVNSHSKALLTIMVSNNFVELKGSVFKKFERSNLFQMSCSGEIVHDHHNNGCFSNK
;
A
#
# COMPACT_ATOMS: atom_id res chain seq x y z
N MET A 1 33.11 -20.97 -67.60
CA MET A 1 32.77 -21.92 -66.51
C MET A 1 32.82 -21.12 -65.21
N LYS A 2 31.72 -21.00 -64.47
CA LYS A 2 31.80 -20.45 -63.11
C LYS A 2 32.73 -21.36 -62.32
N SER A 3 33.79 -20.79 -61.73
CA SER A 3 34.80 -21.56 -61.02
C SER A 3 34.13 -22.33 -59.89
N VAL A 4 34.57 -23.56 -59.62
CA VAL A 4 34.10 -24.38 -58.48
C VAL A 4 34.18 -23.57 -57.18
N TYR A 5 35.13 -22.64 -57.09
CA TYR A 5 35.27 -21.69 -56.00
C TYR A 5 34.03 -20.79 -55.80
N ASP A 6 33.48 -20.19 -56.85
CA ASP A 6 32.28 -19.35 -56.76
C ASP A 6 31.04 -20.15 -56.35
N TYR A 7 30.98 -21.41 -56.76
CA TYR A 7 29.92 -22.32 -56.33
C TYR A 7 30.06 -22.66 -54.85
N VAL A 8 31.28 -22.97 -54.38
CA VAL A 8 31.55 -23.27 -52.97
C VAL A 8 31.30 -22.05 -52.08
N VAL A 9 31.74 -20.85 -52.49
CA VAL A 9 31.49 -19.60 -51.73
C VAL A 9 30.00 -19.23 -51.71
N GLY A 10 29.29 -19.44 -52.83
CA GLY A 10 27.85 -19.25 -52.90
C GLY A 10 27.07 -20.19 -51.97
N GLU A 11 27.44 -21.47 -51.96
CA GLU A 11 26.79 -22.48 -51.11
C GLU A 11 27.10 -22.24 -49.62
N LEU A 12 28.35 -21.87 -49.29
CA LEU A 12 28.76 -21.53 -47.93
C LEU A 12 28.00 -20.28 -47.43
N SER A 13 27.95 -19.21 -48.24
CA SER A 13 27.25 -17.97 -47.91
C SER A 13 25.73 -18.16 -47.80
N ARG A 14 25.15 -19.07 -48.59
CA ARG A 14 23.71 -19.41 -48.54
C ARG A 14 23.36 -20.11 -47.23
N GLY A 15 24.24 -20.97 -46.71
CA GLY A 15 24.11 -21.58 -45.38
C GLY A 15 24.10 -20.52 -44.26
N TYR A 16 25.04 -19.57 -44.30
CA TYR A 16 25.11 -18.47 -43.32
C TYR A 16 23.89 -17.54 -43.37
N LEU A 17 23.33 -17.30 -44.56
CA LEU A 17 22.18 -16.40 -44.72
C LEU A 17 20.89 -17.07 -44.21
N LEU A 18 20.70 -18.36 -44.48
CA LEU A 18 19.61 -19.17 -43.92
C LEU A 18 19.68 -19.25 -42.39
N GLU A 19 20.87 -19.52 -41.83
CA GLU A 19 21.03 -19.63 -40.38
C GLU A 19 20.79 -18.30 -39.66
N ARG A 20 21.17 -17.18 -40.28
CA ARG A 20 20.87 -15.84 -39.78
C ARG A 20 19.36 -15.51 -39.82
N ASP A 21 18.66 -15.90 -40.88
CA ASP A 21 17.22 -15.69 -41.00
C ASP A 21 16.43 -16.57 -40.02
N GLU A 22 16.83 -17.83 -39.82
CA GLU A 22 16.26 -18.72 -38.80
C GLU A 22 16.51 -18.19 -37.38
N ALA A 23 17.73 -17.72 -37.08
CA ALA A 23 18.05 -17.10 -35.80
C ALA A 23 17.18 -15.85 -35.57
N MET A 24 17.06 -14.96 -36.56
CA MET A 24 16.22 -13.76 -36.47
C MET A 24 14.73 -14.08 -36.29
N LEU A 25 14.21 -15.10 -36.99
CA LEU A 25 12.83 -15.58 -36.84
C LEU A 25 12.59 -16.17 -35.44
N SER A 26 13.53 -16.98 -34.95
CA SER A 26 13.46 -17.58 -33.62
C SER A 26 13.51 -16.53 -32.49
N GLU A 27 14.30 -15.47 -32.66
CA GLU A 27 14.32 -14.34 -31.74
C GLU A 27 13.01 -13.57 -31.73
N LYS A 28 12.44 -13.28 -32.92
CA LYS A 28 11.13 -12.62 -33.04
C LYS A 28 10.04 -13.47 -32.37
N GLN A 29 10.03 -14.77 -32.61
CA GLN A 29 9.09 -15.70 -31.97
C GLN A 29 9.27 -15.73 -30.45
N ARG A 30 10.51 -15.82 -29.95
CA ARG A 30 10.81 -15.75 -28.51
C ARG A 30 10.32 -14.45 -27.89
N ARG A 31 10.47 -13.30 -28.56
CA ARG A 31 9.95 -12.02 -28.06
C ARG A 31 8.43 -12.03 -27.97
N VAL A 32 7.73 -12.56 -28.97
CA VAL A 32 6.27 -12.69 -28.96
C VAL A 32 5.79 -13.62 -27.85
N VAL A 33 6.43 -14.79 -27.70
CA VAL A 33 6.11 -15.74 -26.62
C VAL A 33 6.41 -15.15 -25.24
N THR A 34 7.52 -14.42 -25.12
CA THR A 34 7.88 -13.71 -23.88
C THR A 34 6.82 -12.65 -23.56
N PHE A 35 6.43 -11.84 -24.55
CA PHE A 35 5.39 -10.82 -24.41
C PHE A 35 4.03 -11.42 -24.02
N MET A 36 3.68 -12.60 -24.55
CA MET A 36 2.48 -13.34 -24.15
C MET A 36 2.57 -13.94 -22.74
N LYS A 37 3.77 -14.30 -22.28
CA LYS A 37 3.98 -14.84 -20.93
C LYS A 37 3.97 -13.73 -19.87
N THR A 38 4.42 -12.52 -20.21
CA THR A 38 4.43 -11.35 -19.31
C THR A 38 3.10 -11.07 -18.59
N PRO A 39 1.94 -10.96 -19.27
CA PRO A 39 0.67 -10.70 -18.59
C PRO A 39 0.26 -11.82 -17.64
N ARG A 40 0.61 -13.08 -17.94
CA ARG A 40 0.30 -14.23 -17.09
C ARG A 40 1.11 -14.25 -15.80
N GLU A 41 2.39 -13.88 -15.85
CA GLU A 41 3.18 -13.76 -14.62
C GLU A 41 2.79 -12.50 -13.82
N LEU A 42 2.40 -11.42 -14.50
CA LEU A 42 1.85 -10.22 -13.86
C LEU A 42 0.53 -10.51 -13.13
N GLU A 43 -0.37 -11.30 -13.72
CA GLU A 43 -1.63 -11.71 -13.09
C GLU A 43 -1.39 -12.50 -11.80
N LYS A 44 -0.44 -13.44 -11.80
CA LYS A 44 -0.07 -14.18 -10.58
C LYS A 44 0.48 -13.25 -9.50
N LEU A 45 1.33 -12.28 -9.88
CA LEU A 45 1.87 -11.30 -8.95
C LEU A 45 0.76 -10.41 -8.36
N MET A 46 -0.20 -9.96 -9.17
CA MET A 46 -1.33 -9.18 -8.68
C MET A 46 -2.25 -9.99 -7.77
N LEU A 47 -2.51 -11.27 -8.08
CA LEU A 47 -3.26 -12.17 -7.20
C LEU A 47 -2.55 -12.40 -5.87
N PHE A 48 -1.23 -12.58 -5.89
CA PHE A 48 -0.43 -12.69 -4.66
C PHE A 48 -0.51 -11.40 -3.83
N GLY A 49 -0.35 -10.23 -4.45
CA GLY A 49 -0.51 -8.94 -3.78
C GLY A 49 -1.91 -8.75 -3.19
N PHE A 50 -2.96 -9.14 -3.93
CA PHE A 50 -4.34 -9.11 -3.43
C PHE A 50 -4.52 -9.99 -2.19
N LEU A 51 -3.95 -11.21 -2.18
CA LEU A 51 -4.01 -12.09 -1.02
C LEU A 51 -3.30 -11.50 0.20
N ILE A 52 -2.14 -10.86 0.02
CA ILE A 52 -1.44 -10.14 1.10
C ILE A 52 -2.31 -8.99 1.64
N CYS A 53 -2.89 -8.18 0.76
CA CYS A 53 -3.79 -7.09 1.18
C CYS A 53 -5.04 -7.62 1.89
N LEU A 54 -5.59 -8.75 1.43
CA LEU A 54 -6.73 -9.41 2.04
C LEU A 54 -6.38 -9.95 3.43
N ASP A 55 -5.22 -10.57 3.60
CA ASP A 55 -4.73 -11.04 4.89
C ASP A 55 -4.54 -9.89 5.88
N ALA A 56 -3.89 -8.79 5.46
CA ALA A 56 -3.74 -7.59 6.27
C ALA A 56 -5.09 -6.96 6.65
N PHE A 57 -6.04 -6.92 5.72
CA PHE A 57 -7.40 -6.44 5.99
C PHE A 57 -8.14 -7.35 6.98
N LEU A 58 -8.07 -8.67 6.79
CA LEU A 58 -8.66 -9.65 7.70
C LEU A 58 -8.02 -9.58 9.08
N PHE A 59 -6.71 -9.34 9.16
CA PHE A 59 -6.01 -9.11 10.42
C PHE A 59 -6.61 -7.91 11.16
N ILE A 60 -6.75 -6.75 10.50
CA ILE A 60 -7.38 -5.57 11.10
C ILE A 60 -8.84 -5.86 11.50
N LEU A 61 -9.62 -6.48 10.61
CA LEU A 61 -11.04 -6.76 10.85
C LEU A 61 -11.27 -7.81 11.95
N THR A 62 -10.34 -8.74 12.16
CA THR A 62 -10.48 -9.83 13.12
C THR A 62 -9.83 -9.50 14.47
N PHE A 63 -8.57 -9.05 14.47
CA PHE A 63 -7.83 -8.78 15.70
C PHE A 63 -8.37 -7.56 16.45
N LEU A 64 -8.80 -6.52 15.74
CA LEU A 64 -9.30 -5.30 16.37
C LEU A 64 -10.57 -5.54 17.21
N PRO A 65 -11.67 -6.13 16.70
CA PRO A 65 -12.85 -6.39 17.51
C PRO A 65 -12.60 -7.42 18.62
N ILE A 66 -11.76 -8.44 18.38
CA ILE A 66 -11.38 -9.41 19.41
C ILE A 66 -10.68 -8.69 20.57
N ARG A 67 -9.76 -7.76 20.29
CA ARG A 67 -9.06 -7.01 21.32
C ARG A 67 -9.95 -6.04 22.09
N VAL A 68 -10.93 -5.42 21.41
CA VAL A 68 -11.97 -4.63 22.09
C VAL A 68 -12.81 -5.51 23.01
N LEU A 69 -13.24 -6.69 22.56
CA LEU A 69 -14.00 -7.65 23.38
C LEU A 69 -13.17 -8.16 24.58
N LEU A 70 -11.87 -8.42 24.39
CA LEU A 70 -10.96 -8.80 25.47
C LEU A 70 -10.75 -7.64 26.47
N SER A 71 -10.60 -6.40 26.00
CA SER A 71 -10.49 -5.23 26.88
C SER A 71 -11.76 -5.00 27.68
N LEU A 72 -12.94 -5.14 27.05
CA LEU A 72 -14.23 -5.07 27.73
C LEU A 72 -14.40 -6.20 28.74
N SER A 73 -14.10 -7.44 28.37
CA SER A 73 -14.23 -8.58 29.28
C SER A 73 -13.25 -8.49 30.46
N HIS A 74 -12.01 -8.06 30.23
CA HIS A 74 -11.02 -7.87 31.28
C HIS A 74 -11.33 -6.67 32.17
N SER A 75 -11.85 -5.58 31.61
CA SER A 75 -12.33 -4.41 32.36
C SER A 75 -13.53 -4.77 33.24
N LEU A 76 -14.51 -5.53 32.72
CA LEU A 76 -15.64 -6.05 33.49
C LEU A 76 -15.20 -7.04 34.59
N TYR A 77 -14.22 -7.90 34.28
CA TYR A 77 -13.67 -8.88 35.23
C TYR A 77 -12.80 -8.21 36.32
N ARG A 78 -12.03 -7.16 35.99
CA ARG A 78 -11.25 -6.34 36.93
C ARG A 78 -12.11 -5.38 37.74
N PHE A 79 -13.19 -4.84 37.16
CA PHE A 79 -14.17 -4.04 37.90
C PHE A 79 -14.85 -4.88 38.99
N SER A 80 -15.09 -6.17 38.70
CA SER A 80 -15.63 -7.13 39.66
C SER A 80 -14.62 -7.60 40.73
N ARG A 81 -13.32 -7.38 40.52
CA ARG A 81 -12.24 -7.70 41.48
C ARG A 81 -11.29 -6.51 41.57
N CYS A 82 -11.54 -5.59 42.50
CA CYS A 82 -10.70 -4.45 42.89
C CYS A 82 -9.20 -4.82 43.09
N ARG A 83 -8.48 -5.08 42.00
CA ARG A 83 -7.10 -5.50 42.01
C ARG A 83 -6.42 -4.87 40.80
N GLN A 84 -5.90 -3.67 41.03
CA GLN A 84 -4.98 -3.03 40.10
C GLN A 84 -3.72 -3.90 39.98
N ARG A 85 -3.43 -4.31 38.75
CA ARG A 85 -2.07 -4.63 38.33
C ARG A 85 -1.81 -3.92 37.01
N TRP A 86 -0.80 -3.06 37.09
CA TRP A 86 0.05 -2.45 36.09
C TRP A 86 -0.20 -2.93 34.66
N ILE A 87 -0.50 -1.96 33.81
CA ILE A 87 -0.70 -2.07 32.36
C ILE A 87 0.66 -2.45 31.77
N GLU A 88 0.73 -3.55 31.04
CA GLU A 88 1.94 -4.01 30.34
C GLU A 88 2.05 -3.25 29.02
N THR A 89 3.27 -2.92 28.59
CA THR A 89 3.58 -1.98 27.49
C THR A 89 2.89 -2.26 26.14
N CYS A 90 2.63 -3.53 25.85
CA CYS A 90 1.86 -3.92 24.67
C CYS A 90 0.43 -3.34 24.67
N ASP A 91 -0.16 -3.15 25.84
CA ASP A 91 -1.55 -2.69 26.00
C ASP A 91 -1.67 -1.19 25.64
N LEU A 92 -0.66 -0.34 25.93
CA LEU A 92 -0.72 1.09 25.64
C LEU A 92 -0.63 1.40 24.13
N CYS A 93 0.30 0.75 23.42
CA CYS A 93 0.43 0.88 21.96
C CYS A 93 -0.86 0.42 21.25
N ASP A 94 -1.46 -0.66 21.75
CA ASP A 94 -2.71 -1.20 21.25
C ASP A 94 -3.89 -0.25 21.53
N ILE A 95 -3.93 0.38 22.71
CA ILE A 95 -4.89 1.43 23.05
C ILE A 95 -4.77 2.62 22.10
N PHE A 96 -3.56 3.10 21.81
CA PHE A 96 -3.37 4.20 20.86
C PHE A 96 -3.87 3.83 19.46
N ARG A 97 -3.55 2.64 18.94
CA ARG A 97 -4.08 2.16 17.65
C ARG A 97 -5.60 2.13 17.60
N VAL A 98 -6.22 1.51 18.61
CA VAL A 98 -7.69 1.40 18.69
C VAL A 98 -8.33 2.78 18.83
N SER A 99 -7.73 3.68 19.61
CA SER A 99 -8.26 5.03 19.82
C SER A 99 -8.22 5.89 18.54
N ILE A 100 -7.12 5.85 17.78
CA ILE A 100 -6.98 6.58 16.51
C ILE A 100 -8.00 6.06 15.51
N LEU A 101 -8.17 4.73 15.44
CA LEU A 101 -9.11 4.10 14.53
C LEU A 101 -10.56 4.42 14.92
N LEU A 102 -10.91 4.35 16.20
CA LEU A 102 -12.24 4.72 16.70
C LEU A 102 -12.56 6.18 16.40
N LEU A 103 -11.61 7.08 16.66
CA LEU A 103 -11.77 8.50 16.37
C LEU A 103 -11.95 8.74 14.87
N CYS A 104 -11.19 8.04 14.03
CA CYS A 104 -11.36 8.09 12.58
C CYS A 104 -12.76 7.62 12.15
N ILE A 105 -13.25 6.49 12.68
CA ILE A 105 -14.61 6.01 12.38
C ILE A 105 -15.67 7.04 12.78
N VAL A 106 -15.56 7.61 13.98
CA VAL A 106 -16.51 8.63 14.47
C VAL A 106 -16.47 9.87 13.57
N CYS A 107 -15.28 10.40 13.28
CA CYS A 107 -15.10 11.55 12.39
C CYS A 107 -15.65 11.28 10.97
N MET A 108 -15.36 10.12 10.40
CA MET A 108 -15.85 9.73 9.07
C MET A 108 -17.36 9.50 9.06
N GLY A 109 -17.94 9.05 10.18
CA GLY A 109 -19.39 8.94 10.34
C GLY A 109 -20.13 10.28 10.28
N TYR A 110 -19.45 11.39 10.60
CA TYR A 110 -19.99 12.74 10.40
C TYR A 110 -19.93 13.23 8.95
N VAL A 111 -19.14 12.58 8.08
CA VAL A 111 -18.98 12.99 6.69
C VAL A 111 -20.09 12.37 5.84
N ASP A 112 -21.05 13.20 5.41
CA ASP A 112 -22.12 12.78 4.51
C ASP A 112 -21.59 12.41 3.12
N THR A 113 -21.36 11.11 2.91
CA THR A 113 -20.84 10.57 1.64
C THR A 113 -21.74 10.93 0.45
N SER A 114 -23.05 11.02 0.67
CA SER A 114 -24.02 11.44 -0.35
C SER A 114 -23.79 12.89 -0.81
N ALA A 115 -23.50 13.81 0.12
CA ALA A 115 -23.22 15.20 -0.22
C ALA A 115 -21.93 15.32 -1.06
N VAL A 116 -20.87 14.62 -0.64
CA VAL A 116 -19.61 14.54 -1.39
C VAL A 116 -19.85 14.00 -2.80
N TYR A 117 -20.63 12.92 -2.93
CA TYR A 117 -20.98 12.33 -4.23
C TYR A 117 -21.70 13.33 -5.15
N HIS A 118 -22.68 14.07 -4.64
CA HIS A 118 -23.41 15.06 -5.43
C HIS A 118 -22.53 16.22 -5.88
N ILE A 119 -21.62 16.70 -5.02
CA ILE A 119 -20.66 17.76 -5.34
C ILE A 119 -19.71 17.31 -6.44
N VAL A 120 -19.17 16.10 -6.31
CA VAL A 120 -18.22 15.51 -7.28
C VAL A 120 -18.89 15.28 -8.63
N ARG A 121 -20.12 14.75 -8.63
CA ARG A 121 -20.91 14.51 -9.85
C ARG A 121 -21.29 15.81 -10.58
N ALA A 122 -21.44 16.92 -9.87
CA ALA A 122 -21.76 18.22 -10.46
C ALA A 122 -20.57 18.85 -11.23
N GLN A 123 -19.37 18.28 -11.12
CA GLN A 123 -18.19 18.78 -11.84
C GLN A 123 -18.13 18.29 -13.29
N SER A 124 -17.47 19.07 -14.14
CA SER A 124 -17.16 18.65 -15.52
C SER A 124 -16.14 17.51 -15.54
N VAL A 125 -16.31 16.57 -16.48
CA VAL A 125 -15.45 15.38 -16.68
C VAL A 125 -13.95 15.70 -16.70
N ILE A 126 -13.53 16.74 -17.43
CA ILE A 126 -12.11 17.12 -17.57
C ILE A 126 -11.54 17.61 -16.23
N LYS A 127 -12.27 18.46 -15.50
CA LYS A 127 -11.85 18.92 -14.16
C LYS A 127 -11.76 17.76 -13.17
N LEU A 128 -12.72 16.83 -13.23
CA LEU A 128 -12.74 15.67 -12.34
C LEU A 128 -11.54 14.75 -12.58
N TYR A 129 -11.13 14.55 -13.83
CA TYR A 129 -9.92 13.82 -14.18
C TYR A 129 -8.65 14.45 -13.62
N VAL A 130 -8.50 15.78 -13.73
CA VAL A 130 -7.34 16.50 -13.15
C VAL A 130 -7.31 16.35 -11.63
N ILE A 131 -8.46 16.48 -10.97
CA ILE A 131 -8.58 16.30 -9.52
C ILE A 131 -8.18 14.88 -9.10
N TYR A 132 -8.62 13.85 -9.84
CA TYR A 132 -8.25 12.46 -9.57
C TYR A 132 -6.73 12.24 -9.64
N ASN A 133 -6.07 12.75 -10.68
CA ASN A 133 -4.60 12.64 -10.80
C ASN A 133 -3.87 13.39 -9.68
N MET A 134 -4.38 14.53 -9.23
CA MET A 134 -3.79 15.25 -8.09
C MET A 134 -4.00 14.49 -6.78
N LEU A 135 -5.20 13.93 -6.55
CA LEU A 135 -5.49 13.11 -5.39
C LEU A 135 -4.59 11.86 -5.33
N GLU A 136 -4.29 11.24 -6.47
CA GLU A 136 -3.36 10.11 -6.55
C GLU A 136 -1.94 10.50 -6.11
N ILE A 137 -1.46 11.67 -6.54
CA ILE A 137 -0.15 12.19 -6.12
C ILE A 137 -0.14 12.48 -4.61
N PHE A 138 -1.22 13.06 -4.10
CA PHE A 138 -1.37 13.30 -2.66
C PHE A 138 -1.44 12.01 -1.85
N ASP A 139 -2.12 10.98 -2.34
CA ASP A 139 -2.16 9.67 -1.70
C ASP A 139 -0.75 9.08 -1.55
N ARG A 140 0.04 9.08 -2.63
CA ARG A 140 1.44 8.62 -2.59
C ARG A 140 2.31 9.44 -1.63
N LEU A 141 2.12 10.76 -1.57
CA LEU A 141 2.84 11.63 -0.64
C LEU A 141 2.45 11.32 0.80
N LEU A 142 1.15 11.23 1.10
CA LEU A 142 0.64 10.94 2.43
C LEU A 142 1.07 9.54 2.88
N ALA A 143 1.01 8.54 2.02
CA ALA A 143 1.45 7.18 2.33
C ALA A 143 2.93 7.14 2.80
N SER A 144 3.81 7.93 2.16
CA SER A 144 5.22 8.04 2.58
C SER A 144 5.36 8.71 3.96
N ILE A 145 4.63 9.81 4.20
CA ILE A 145 4.66 10.55 5.47
C ILE A 145 4.02 9.75 6.60
N GLY A 146 3.03 8.92 6.27
CA GLY A 146 2.25 8.16 7.24
C GLY A 146 3.04 7.10 7.97
N GLN A 147 3.91 6.39 7.26
CA GLN A 147 4.80 5.38 7.86
C GLN A 147 5.69 6.05 8.91
N ASP A 148 6.38 7.14 8.54
CA ASP A 148 7.26 7.88 9.45
C ASP A 148 6.50 8.49 10.65
N THR A 149 5.29 9.01 10.41
CA THR A 149 4.47 9.65 11.46
C THR A 149 3.95 8.64 12.48
N LEU A 150 3.44 7.50 12.01
CA LEU A 150 2.95 6.45 12.89
C LEU A 150 4.09 5.77 13.64
N ASP A 151 5.22 5.52 12.99
CA ASP A 151 6.41 4.95 13.66
C ASP A 151 6.97 5.90 14.73
N SER A 152 6.98 7.21 14.47
CA SER A 152 7.36 8.21 15.48
C SER A 152 6.42 8.22 16.69
N LEU A 153 5.12 8.02 16.46
CA LEU A 153 4.14 7.89 17.55
C LEU A 153 4.40 6.62 18.38
N PHE A 154 4.60 5.47 17.73
CA PHE A 154 4.86 4.21 18.43
C PHE A 154 6.16 4.27 19.23
N TRP A 155 7.21 4.86 18.66
CA TRP A 155 8.46 5.08 19.38
C TRP A 155 8.27 5.97 20.61
N SER A 156 7.51 7.06 20.48
CA SER A 156 7.20 7.94 21.61
C SER A 156 6.37 7.25 22.69
N ALA A 157 5.49 6.31 22.34
CA ALA A 157 4.72 5.54 23.31
C ALA A 157 5.61 4.61 24.15
N VAL A 158 6.57 3.93 23.49
CA VAL A 158 7.53 3.03 24.14
C VAL A 158 8.51 3.79 25.04
N ASP A 159 8.99 4.97 24.62
CA ASP A 159 9.92 5.80 25.42
C ASP A 159 9.30 6.28 26.74
N VAL A 160 8.00 6.60 26.73
CA VAL A 160 7.27 7.02 27.94
C VAL A 160 7.19 5.89 28.97
N GLU A 161 6.94 4.65 28.53
CA GLU A 161 6.83 3.50 29.43
C GLU A 161 8.18 3.01 29.95
N GLY A 162 9.23 3.05 29.13
CA GLY A 162 10.58 2.66 29.56
C GLY A 162 11.13 3.50 30.71
N LYS A 163 10.72 4.77 30.81
CA LYS A 163 11.10 5.69 31.90
C LYS A 163 10.32 5.47 33.19
N GLU A 164 9.15 4.82 33.14
CA GLU A 164 8.38 4.51 34.35
C GLU A 164 9.10 3.54 35.30
N GLY A 165 10.03 2.73 34.78
CA GLY A 165 10.80 1.76 35.56
C GLY A 165 12.01 2.30 36.33
N GLY A 166 12.48 3.53 36.07
CA GLY A 166 13.81 3.98 36.56
C GLY A 166 13.97 5.43 36.98
N GLU A 167 13.20 6.40 36.46
CA GLU A 167 13.39 7.82 36.79
C GLU A 167 12.02 8.54 36.86
N GLY A 168 11.81 9.40 37.87
CA GLY A 168 10.52 10.03 38.13
C GLY A 168 9.95 10.78 36.90
N ARG A 169 8.65 10.58 36.66
CA ARG A 169 7.89 11.14 35.51
C ARG A 169 8.02 12.66 35.43
N LYS A 170 8.51 13.18 34.29
CA LYS A 170 8.52 14.62 33.98
C LYS A 170 7.27 14.99 33.16
N PRO A 171 6.56 16.09 33.47
CA PRO A 171 5.35 16.49 32.73
C PRO A 171 5.62 16.85 31.26
N ARG A 172 6.87 17.18 30.92
CA ARG A 172 7.31 17.51 29.57
C ARG A 172 7.25 16.32 28.60
N ASP A 173 7.41 15.10 29.12
CA ASP A 173 7.43 13.89 28.29
C ASP A 173 6.01 13.49 27.85
N TYR A 174 5.02 13.65 28.74
CA TYR A 174 3.60 13.47 28.40
C TYR A 174 3.10 14.48 27.37
N LEU A 175 3.56 15.74 27.47
CA LEU A 175 3.21 16.77 26.49
C LEU A 175 3.77 16.45 25.10
N GLY A 176 4.98 15.89 25.03
CA GLY A 176 5.58 15.41 23.79
C GLY A 176 4.79 14.27 23.16
N ALA A 177 4.46 13.23 23.94
CA ALA A 177 3.67 12.10 23.46
C ALA A 177 2.27 12.52 22.98
N ALA A 178 1.60 13.43 23.71
CA ALA A 178 0.31 13.98 23.32
C ALA A 178 0.39 14.76 21.99
N PHE A 179 1.47 15.52 21.77
CA PHE A 179 1.70 16.22 20.51
C PHE A 179 1.83 15.24 19.33
N TYR A 180 2.66 14.20 19.45
CA TYR A 180 2.80 13.18 18.41
C TYR A 180 1.49 12.45 18.14
N TYR A 181 0.69 12.17 19.18
CA TYR A 181 -0.62 11.55 19.04
C TYR A 181 -1.61 12.42 18.25
N ILE A 182 -1.65 13.73 18.51
CA ILE A 182 -2.51 14.68 17.78
C ILE A 182 -2.08 14.76 16.31
N VAL A 183 -0.77 14.83 16.04
CA VAL A 183 -0.24 14.89 14.67
C VAL A 183 -0.59 13.60 13.91
N ALA A 184 -0.37 12.43 14.50
CA ALA A 184 -0.70 11.14 13.89
C ALA A 184 -2.21 11.01 13.61
N THR A 185 -3.04 11.42 14.55
CA THR A 185 -4.50 11.44 14.39
C THR A 185 -4.92 12.35 13.24
N GLY A 186 -4.41 13.58 13.20
CA GLY A 186 -4.68 14.54 12.13
C GLY A 186 -4.25 14.02 10.77
N TYR A 187 -3.08 13.39 10.69
CA TYR A 187 -2.59 12.71 9.49
C TYR A 187 -3.56 11.62 9.01
N VAL A 188 -3.96 10.68 9.89
CA VAL A 188 -4.86 9.58 9.53
C VAL A 188 -6.21 10.11 9.05
N LEU A 189 -6.74 11.15 9.68
CA LEU A 189 -7.99 11.80 9.25
C LEU A 189 -7.87 12.41 7.85
N ILE A 190 -6.81 13.20 7.60
CA ILE A 190 -6.56 13.80 6.28
C ILE A 190 -6.43 12.72 5.21
N HIS A 191 -5.63 11.69 5.47
CA HIS A 191 -5.42 10.59 4.53
C HIS A 191 -6.73 9.82 4.24
N THR A 192 -7.54 9.56 5.27
CA THR A 192 -8.84 8.89 5.10
C THR A 192 -9.82 9.73 4.27
N VAL A 193 -9.81 11.06 4.43
CA VAL A 193 -10.61 11.98 3.60
C VAL A 193 -10.16 11.95 2.14
N VAL A 194 -8.84 11.95 1.88
CA VAL A 194 -8.31 11.82 0.51
C VAL A 194 -8.76 10.51 -0.13
N LEU A 195 -8.64 9.39 0.59
CA LEU A 195 -9.10 8.07 0.13
C LEU A 195 -10.62 8.02 -0.13
N LEU A 196 -11.42 8.71 0.70
CA LEU A 196 -12.86 8.86 0.47
C LEU A 196 -13.13 9.61 -0.84
N PHE A 197 -12.46 10.75 -1.08
CA PHE A 197 -12.61 11.49 -2.33
C PHE A 197 -12.22 10.66 -3.55
N GLN A 198 -11.16 9.86 -3.45
CA GLN A 198 -10.71 8.99 -4.54
C GLN A 198 -11.74 7.89 -4.83
N THR A 199 -12.30 7.27 -3.79
CA THR A 199 -13.33 6.23 -3.91
C THR A 199 -14.64 6.79 -4.46
N VAL A 200 -15.09 7.96 -4.00
CA VAL A 200 -16.29 8.64 -4.52
C VAL A 200 -16.09 9.04 -5.98
N THR A 201 -14.91 9.57 -6.34
CA THR A 201 -14.58 9.95 -7.72
C THR A 201 -14.59 8.73 -8.64
N LEU A 202 -14.01 7.61 -8.19
CA LEU A 202 -14.04 6.35 -8.93
C LEU A 202 -15.48 5.81 -9.08
N ASN A 203 -16.29 5.90 -8.02
CA ASN A 203 -17.70 5.51 -8.06
C ASN A 203 -18.50 6.38 -9.07
N VAL A 204 -18.29 7.69 -9.07
CA VAL A 204 -18.87 8.60 -10.08
C VAL A 204 -18.38 8.24 -11.48
N ALA A 205 -17.09 7.91 -11.66
CA ALA A 205 -16.54 7.50 -12.94
C ALA A 205 -17.23 6.24 -13.50
N VAL A 206 -17.36 5.20 -12.67
CA VAL A 206 -17.99 3.92 -13.01
C VAL A 206 -19.49 4.09 -13.30
N ASN A 207 -20.17 4.90 -12.49
CA ASN A 207 -21.61 5.14 -12.63
C ASN A 207 -21.96 6.26 -13.63
N SER A 208 -20.96 6.91 -14.24
CA SER A 208 -21.24 7.94 -15.24
C SER A 208 -21.76 7.32 -16.53
N HIS A 209 -22.81 7.93 -17.09
CA HIS A 209 -23.39 7.48 -18.37
C HIS A 209 -22.37 7.65 -19.53
N SER A 210 -21.43 8.58 -19.39
CA SER A 210 -20.30 8.77 -20.30
C SER A 210 -19.16 7.80 -19.93
N LYS A 211 -19.04 6.70 -20.67
CA LYS A 211 -17.89 5.77 -20.56
C LYS A 211 -16.53 6.45 -20.72
N ALA A 212 -16.50 7.65 -21.31
CA ALA A 212 -15.31 8.47 -21.50
C ALA A 212 -14.47 8.66 -20.23
N LEU A 213 -15.08 8.91 -19.05
CA LEU A 213 -14.32 9.17 -17.82
C LEU A 213 -13.58 7.91 -17.33
N LEU A 214 -14.29 6.79 -17.29
CA LEU A 214 -13.72 5.49 -16.96
C LEU A 214 -12.64 5.08 -17.97
N THR A 215 -12.88 5.28 -19.27
CA THR A 215 -11.90 4.98 -20.33
C THR A 215 -10.64 5.80 -20.20
N ILE A 216 -10.74 7.10 -19.88
CA ILE A 216 -9.56 7.96 -19.66
C ILE A 216 -8.77 7.48 -18.44
N MET A 217 -9.43 7.12 -17.34
CA MET A 217 -8.76 6.61 -16.14
C MET A 217 -8.06 5.27 -16.38
N VAL A 218 -8.72 4.32 -17.06
CA VAL A 218 -8.12 3.03 -17.44
C VAL A 218 -6.95 3.23 -18.42
N SER A 219 -7.08 4.15 -19.38
CA SER A 219 -5.99 4.48 -20.31
C SER A 219 -4.78 5.05 -19.58
N ASN A 220 -4.97 5.86 -18.53
CA ASN A 220 -3.86 6.40 -17.74
C ASN A 220 -3.12 5.29 -16.98
N ASN A 221 -3.88 4.41 -16.30
CA ASN A 221 -3.32 3.22 -15.64
C ASN A 221 -2.58 2.31 -16.64
N PHE A 222 -3.08 2.17 -17.87
CA PHE A 222 -2.41 1.40 -18.92
C PHE A 222 -1.11 2.04 -19.40
N VAL A 223 -1.03 3.37 -19.48
CA VAL A 223 0.21 4.08 -19.83
C VAL A 223 1.25 3.95 -18.72
N GLU A 224 0.84 4.02 -17.46
CA GLU A 224 1.73 3.81 -16.32
C GLU A 224 2.22 2.36 -16.26
N LEU A 225 1.34 1.38 -16.47
CA LEU A 225 1.68 -0.04 -16.55
C LEU A 225 2.62 -0.32 -17.74
N LYS A 226 2.39 0.33 -18.88
CA LYS A 226 3.32 0.29 -20.01
C LYS A 226 4.71 0.83 -19.60
N GLY A 227 4.74 1.96 -18.91
CA GLY A 227 5.98 2.55 -18.38
C GLY A 227 6.73 1.64 -17.42
N SER A 228 6.03 0.92 -16.53
CA SER A 228 6.63 0.01 -15.56
C SER A 228 7.11 -1.31 -16.19
N VAL A 229 6.38 -1.86 -17.17
CA VAL A 229 6.74 -3.11 -17.86
C VAL A 229 7.93 -2.94 -18.80
N PHE A 230 8.10 -1.77 -19.41
CA PHE A 230 9.25 -1.50 -20.29
C PHE A 230 10.47 -0.95 -19.55
N LYS A 231 10.32 -0.51 -18.29
CA LYS A 231 11.44 -0.12 -17.44
C LYS A 231 12.15 -1.37 -16.94
N LYS A 232 13.44 -1.51 -17.26
CA LYS A 232 14.26 -2.66 -16.86
C LYS A 232 14.54 -2.57 -15.36
N PHE A 233 13.73 -3.24 -14.53
CA PHE A 233 14.01 -3.37 -13.10
C PHE A 233 15.09 -4.43 -12.86
N GLU A 234 16.05 -4.11 -12.00
CA GLU A 234 17.07 -5.06 -11.55
C GLU A 234 16.42 -6.10 -10.63
N ARG A 235 16.77 -7.38 -10.78
CA ARG A 235 16.10 -8.50 -10.07
C ARG A 235 16.18 -8.37 -8.54
N SER A 236 17.27 -7.79 -8.03
CA SER A 236 17.49 -7.50 -6.61
C SER A 236 16.50 -6.46 -6.07
N ASN A 237 16.31 -5.36 -6.80
CA ASN A 237 15.36 -4.30 -6.42
C ASN A 237 13.91 -4.79 -6.44
N LEU A 238 13.55 -5.64 -7.42
CA LEU A 238 12.21 -6.24 -7.50
C LEU A 238 11.92 -7.17 -6.32
N PHE A 239 12.89 -7.98 -5.92
CA PHE A 239 12.78 -8.85 -4.75
C PHE A 239 12.71 -8.05 -3.45
N GLN A 240 13.54 -7.02 -3.29
CA GLN A 240 13.53 -6.15 -2.11
C GLN A 240 12.22 -5.39 -1.96
N MET A 241 11.64 -4.90 -3.05
CA MET A 241 10.31 -4.27 -3.04
C MET A 241 9.23 -5.27 -2.62
N SER A 242 9.24 -6.51 -3.16
CA SER A 242 8.28 -7.56 -2.77
C SER A 242 8.41 -8.00 -1.31
N CYS A 243 9.63 -8.08 -0.76
CA CYS A 243 9.88 -8.53 0.61
C CYS A 243 9.77 -7.41 1.66
N SER A 244 9.81 -6.14 1.26
CA SER A 244 9.77 -5.01 2.21
C SER A 244 8.49 -4.96 3.06
N GLY A 245 7.36 -5.46 2.54
CA GLY A 245 6.08 -5.48 3.27
C GLY A 245 6.03 -6.48 4.44
N GLU A 246 6.68 -7.65 4.33
CA GLU A 246 6.70 -8.67 5.39
C GLU A 246 7.66 -8.30 6.52
N ILE A 247 8.82 -7.72 6.20
CA ILE A 247 9.90 -7.45 7.17
C ILE A 247 9.49 -6.36 8.19
N VAL A 248 8.71 -5.36 7.76
CA VAL A 248 8.28 -4.26 8.64
C VAL A 248 7.27 -4.75 9.69
N HIS A 249 6.38 -5.68 9.34
CA HIS A 249 5.39 -6.23 10.28
C HIS A 249 6.06 -7.08 11.38
N ASP A 250 7.10 -7.83 11.02
CA ASP A 250 7.85 -8.69 11.95
C ASP A 250 8.77 -7.89 12.89
N HIS A 251 9.41 -6.82 12.40
CA HIS A 251 10.25 -5.96 13.25
C HIS A 251 9.43 -5.20 14.30
N HIS A 252 8.21 -4.77 13.98
CA HIS A 252 7.34 -4.04 14.90
C HIS A 252 6.80 -4.95 16.01
N ASN A 253 6.52 -6.22 15.70
CA ASN A 253 6.04 -7.20 16.69
C ASN A 253 7.20 -7.70 17.58
N ASN A 254 8.40 -7.92 17.01
CA ASN A 254 9.57 -8.37 17.76
C ASN A 254 10.21 -7.27 18.62
N GLY A 255 10.12 -5.99 18.24
CA GLY A 255 10.60 -4.87 19.06
C GLY A 255 9.86 -4.74 20.39
N CYS A 256 8.58 -5.12 20.44
CA CYS A 256 7.78 -5.15 21.66
C CYS A 256 8.15 -6.34 22.59
N PHE A 257 8.63 -7.46 22.01
CA PHE A 257 9.01 -8.65 22.76
C PHE A 257 10.49 -8.72 23.16
N SER A 258 11.38 -7.96 22.50
CA SER A 258 12.83 -8.10 22.67
C SER A 258 13.44 -7.25 23.80
N ASN A 259 12.61 -6.59 24.62
CA ASN A 259 13.05 -5.85 25.82
C ASN A 259 12.55 -6.54 27.11
N LYS A 260 12.78 -7.85 27.21
CA LYS A 260 12.77 -8.61 28.47
C LYS A 260 14.16 -9.19 28.72
#